data_AF-A0A6L6JM27-F1
#
_entry.id   AF-A0A6L6JM27-F1
#
_cell.length_a   1.000
_cell.length_b   1.000
_cell.length_c   1.000
_cell.angle_alpha   90.00
_cell.angle_beta   90.00
_cell.angle_gamma   90.00
#
_symmetry.space_group_name_H-M   'P 1'
#
loop_
_entity.id
_entity.type
_entity.pdbx_description
1 polymer ?
#
loop_
_entity_poly.entity_id
_entity_poly.type
_entity_poly.pdbx_seq_one_letter_code
_entity_poly.pdbx_strand_id
1 'polypeptide(L)'
;MAHIQKADPVARRKAIKSILIGLAVGAVLFLLFDGLIGNVNVWIEDNAELLVEHHYLAFLLMLIPVAPVIGFSIYLLRYAGRIVQAERFPPPDTQVIRDVRIIEGKAAVWRGRIAQILCWIILLASVAIPLLIWIIFYSVSCVS
;
A
#
# COMPACT_ATOMS: atom_id res chain seq x y z
N MET A 1 -27.89 12.50 19.75
CA MET A 1 -27.49 13.71 19.00
C MET A 1 -26.22 13.38 18.23
N ALA A 2 -26.14 13.69 16.93
CA ALA A 2 -24.95 13.34 16.14
C ALA A 2 -23.77 14.23 16.55
N HIS A 3 -22.81 13.68 17.29
CA HIS A 3 -21.56 14.39 17.58
C HIS A 3 -20.76 14.53 16.28
N ILE A 4 -20.39 15.77 15.93
CA ILE A 4 -19.59 16.07 14.75
C ILE A 4 -18.17 16.38 15.23
N GLN A 5 -17.19 15.66 14.69
CA GLN A 5 -15.79 16.03 14.86
C GLN A 5 -15.41 17.05 13.79
N LYS A 6 -15.01 18.24 14.24
CA LYS A 6 -14.65 19.35 13.34
C LYS A 6 -13.31 19.11 12.65
N ALA A 7 -13.21 19.60 11.42
CA ALA A 7 -11.98 19.60 10.65
C ALA A 7 -10.87 20.40 11.33
N ASP A 8 -9.65 19.85 11.31
CA ASP A 8 -8.45 20.58 11.69
C ASP A 8 -7.82 21.25 10.45
N PRO A 9 -7.77 22.60 10.38
CA PRO A 9 -7.24 23.31 9.22
C PRO A 9 -5.73 23.10 9.03
N VAL A 10 -4.98 22.83 10.10
CA VAL A 10 -3.55 22.53 10.03
C VAL A 10 -3.34 21.14 9.43
N ALA A 11 -4.12 20.16 9.89
CA ALA A 11 -4.11 18.81 9.33
C ALA A 11 -4.49 18.79 7.85
N ARG A 12 -5.48 19.60 7.45
CA ARG A 12 -5.87 19.78 6.04
C ARG A 12 -4.72 20.31 5.18
N ARG A 13 -3.98 21.32 5.65
CA ARG A 13 -2.81 21.85 4.92
C ARG A 13 -1.70 20.81 4.78
N LYS A 14 -1.42 20.06 5.86
CA LYS A 14 -0.43 18.96 5.82
C LYS A 14 -0.84 17.87 4.83
N ALA A 15 -2.11 17.47 4.84
CA ALA A 15 -2.64 16.47 3.91
C ALA A 15 -2.55 16.91 2.45
N ILE A 16 -2.87 18.18 2.15
CA ILE A 16 -2.73 18.73 0.79
C ILE A 16 -1.26 18.71 0.36
N LYS A 17 -0.33 19.14 1.23
CA LYS A 17 1.11 19.08 0.94
C LYS A 17 1.58 17.65 0.69
N SER A 18 1.17 16.68 1.51
CA SER A 18 1.54 15.28 1.29
C SER A 18 0.97 14.71 0.00
N ILE A 19 -0.25 15.09 -0.39
CA ILE A 19 -0.84 14.68 -1.67
C ILE A 19 -0.06 15.28 -2.83
N LEU A 20 0.28 16.57 -2.79
CA LEU A 20 1.06 17.23 -3.84
C LEU A 20 2.46 16.62 -3.98
N ILE A 21 3.13 16.34 -2.86
CA ILE A 21 4.43 15.66 -2.85
C ILE A 21 4.29 14.24 -3.40
N GLY A 22 3.28 13.48 -2.94
CA GLY A 22 3.03 12.13 -3.42
C GLY A 22 2.72 12.09 -4.92
N LEU A 23 1.96 13.07 -5.43
CA LEU A 23 1.68 13.23 -6.85
C LEU A 23 2.95 13.54 -7.64
N ALA A 24 3.77 14.48 -7.15
CA ALA A 24 5.02 14.84 -7.81
C ALA A 24 6.00 13.65 -7.84
N VAL A 25 6.16 12.95 -6.72
CA VAL A 25 6.99 11.74 -6.63
C VAL A 25 6.43 10.65 -7.54
N GLY A 26 5.11 10.43 -7.53
CA GLY A 26 4.44 9.45 -8.40
C GLY A 26 4.63 9.77 -9.88
N ALA A 27 4.53 11.05 -10.28
CA ALA A 27 4.76 11.48 -11.66
C ALA A 27 6.22 11.30 -12.08
N VAL A 28 7.18 11.66 -11.21
CA VAL A 28 8.61 11.44 -11.48
C VAL A 28 8.91 9.95 -11.61
N LEU A 29 8.41 9.13 -10.68
CA LEU A 29 8.56 7.68 -10.76
C LEU A 29 7.92 7.13 -12.03
N PHE A 30 6.72 7.58 -12.39
CA PHE A 30 6.04 7.15 -13.61
C PHE A 30 6.86 7.49 -14.87
N LEU A 31 7.39 8.71 -14.97
CA LEU A 31 8.24 9.11 -16.12
C LEU A 31 9.56 8.33 -16.17
N LEU A 32 10.18 8.09 -15.01
CA LEU A 32 11.35 7.24 -14.92
C LEU A 32 11.01 5.81 -15.36
N PHE A 33 9.90 5.25 -14.87
CA PHE A 33 9.44 3.92 -15.25
C PHE A 33 9.08 3.85 -16.73
N ASP A 34 8.45 4.84 -17.34
CA ASP A 34 8.13 4.83 -18.77
C ASP A 34 9.41 4.78 -19.62
N GLY A 35 10.41 5.60 -19.28
CA GLY A 35 11.72 5.57 -19.95
C GLY A 35 12.55 4.32 -19.64
N LEU A 36 12.39 3.74 -18.44
CA LEU A 36 13.07 2.52 -18.03
C LEU A 36 12.39 1.27 -18.59
N ILE A 37 11.07 1.15 -18.60
CA ILE A 37 10.32 -0.06 -18.98
C ILE A 37 10.65 -0.47 -20.42
N GLY A 38 10.73 0.50 -21.34
CA GLY A 38 11.17 0.22 -22.72
C GLY A 38 12.55 -0.43 -22.78
N ASN A 39 13.48 0.00 -21.92
CA ASN A 39 14.80 -0.60 -21.78
C ASN A 39 14.80 -1.85 -20.90
N VAL A 40 13.89 -1.97 -19.92
CA VAL A 40 13.84 -3.07 -18.96
C VAL A 40 13.32 -4.33 -19.62
N ASN A 41 12.35 -4.27 -20.53
CA ASN A 41 11.92 -5.47 -21.26
C ASN A 41 13.06 -6.03 -22.12
N VAL A 42 13.74 -5.16 -22.88
CA VAL A 42 14.92 -5.53 -23.67
C VAL A 42 16.03 -6.06 -22.76
N TRP A 43 16.29 -5.39 -21.64
CA TRP A 43 17.29 -5.82 -20.67
C TRP A 43 16.92 -7.16 -20.00
N ILE A 44 15.65 -7.41 -19.70
CA ILE A 44 15.18 -8.69 -19.14
C ILE A 44 15.36 -9.81 -20.16
N GLU A 45 15.07 -9.57 -21.43
CA GLU A 45 15.32 -10.56 -22.50
C GLU A 45 16.81 -10.86 -22.62
N ASP A 46 17.66 -9.82 -22.67
CA ASP A 46 19.11 -9.97 -22.79
C ASP A 46 19.78 -10.59 -21.54
N ASN A 47 19.16 -10.46 -20.37
CA ASN A 47 19.70 -10.94 -19.09
C ASN A 47 18.84 -12.05 -18.46
N ALA A 48 17.97 -12.71 -19.24
CA ALA A 48 17.04 -13.72 -18.73
C ALA A 48 17.77 -14.85 -17.98
N GLU A 49 18.90 -15.31 -18.51
CA GLU A 49 19.76 -16.33 -17.88
C GLU A 49 20.27 -15.86 -16.50
N LEU A 50 20.70 -14.59 -16.40
CA LEU A 50 21.17 -13.99 -15.15
C LEU A 50 20.03 -13.89 -14.12
N LEU A 51 18.83 -13.50 -14.54
CA LEU A 51 17.65 -13.47 -13.65
C LEU A 51 17.23 -14.87 -13.18
N VAL A 52 17.41 -15.91 -13.99
CA VAL A 52 17.18 -17.30 -13.57
C VAL A 52 18.24 -17.73 -12.57
N GLU A 53 19.52 -17.62 -12.92
CA GLU A 53 20.64 -18.00 -12.05
C GLU A 53 20.60 -17.24 -10.71
N HIS A 54 20.27 -15.95 -10.77
CA HIS A 54 20.18 -15.05 -9.61
C HIS A 54 18.73 -14.63 -9.32
N HIS A 55 17.82 -15.61 -9.22
CA HIS A 55 16.39 -15.42 -8.95
C HIS A 55 16.05 -14.49 -7.77
N TYR A 56 16.97 -14.31 -6.81
CA TYR A 56 16.81 -13.34 -5.72
C TYR A 56 16.81 -11.88 -6.18
N LEU A 57 17.48 -11.56 -7.29
CA LEU A 57 17.45 -10.22 -7.89
C LEU A 57 16.05 -9.89 -8.42
N ALA A 58 15.39 -10.85 -9.09
CA ALA A 58 14.02 -10.70 -9.57
C ALA A 58 13.05 -10.39 -8.42
N PHE A 59 13.18 -11.10 -7.31
CA PHE A 59 12.42 -10.87 -6.09
C PHE A 59 12.68 -9.47 -5.50
N LEU A 60 13.94 -9.06 -5.40
CA LEU A 60 14.32 -7.78 -4.80
C LEU A 60 13.85 -6.60 -5.66
N LEU A 61 13.95 -6.71 -6.99
CA LEU A 61 13.44 -5.72 -7.93
C LEU A 61 11.92 -5.56 -7.82
N MET A 62 11.19 -6.67 -7.68
CA MET A 62 9.73 -6.62 -7.52
C MET A 62 9.26 -6.10 -6.16
N LEU A 63 10.13 -6.14 -5.14
CA LEU A 63 9.83 -5.56 -3.85
C LEU A 63 9.73 -4.03 -3.93
N ILE A 64 10.43 -3.37 -4.86
CA ILE A 64 10.45 -1.91 -5.01
C ILE A 64 9.05 -1.34 -5.28
N PRO A 65 8.29 -1.76 -6.32
CA PRO A 65 6.94 -1.25 -6.57
C PRO A 65 5.91 -1.73 -5.53
N VAL A 66 6.14 -2.88 -4.90
CA VAL A 66 5.18 -3.50 -3.97
C VAL A 66 5.32 -2.97 -2.54
N ALA A 67 6.52 -2.57 -2.12
CA ALA A 67 6.80 -2.13 -0.74
C ALA A 67 5.93 -0.95 -0.26
N PRO A 68 5.67 0.11 -1.07
CA PRO A 68 4.76 1.19 -0.66
C PRO A 68 3.33 0.68 -0.39
N VAL A 69 2.85 -0.28 -1.20
CA VAL A 69 1.52 -0.88 -1.04
C VAL A 69 1.46 -1.68 0.25
N ILE A 70 2.45 -2.53 0.52
CA ILE A 70 2.56 -3.27 1.79
C ILE A 70 2.56 -2.31 2.98
N GLY A 71 3.42 -1.28 2.95
CA GLY A 71 3.52 -0.29 4.00
C GLY A 71 2.19 0.44 4.25
N PHE A 72 1.50 0.84 3.18
CA PHE A 72 0.21 1.51 3.26
C PHE A 72 -0.89 0.58 3.80
N SER A 73 -0.94 -0.68 3.36
CA SER A 73 -1.89 -1.68 3.88
C SER A 73 -1.68 -1.95 5.37
N ILE A 74 -0.43 -2.05 5.84
CA ILE A 74 -0.13 -2.21 7.26
C ILE A 74 -0.57 -0.97 8.06
N TYR A 75 -0.33 0.23 7.53
CA TYR A 75 -0.81 1.46 8.15
C TYR A 75 -2.34 1.47 8.29
N LEU A 76 -3.06 1.12 7.22
CA LEU A 76 -4.53 1.07 7.25
C LEU A 76 -5.06 -0.03 8.17
N LEU A 77 -4.40 -1.19 8.27
CA LEU A 77 -4.75 -2.23 9.23
C LEU A 77 -4.64 -1.72 10.67
N ARG A 78 -3.56 -1.00 10.99
CA ARG A 78 -3.39 -0.38 12.32
C ARG A 78 -4.47 0.67 12.57
N TYR A 79 -4.77 1.51 11.58
CA TYR A 79 -5.83 2.50 11.68
C TYR A 79 -7.21 1.86 11.92
N ALA A 80 -7.55 0.82 11.16
CA ALA A 80 -8.78 0.07 11.33
C ALA A 80 -8.85 -0.68 12.67
N GLY A 81 -7.70 -1.16 13.17
CA GLY A 81 -7.56 -1.68 14.53
C GLY A 81 -7.95 -0.66 15.60
N ARG A 82 -7.52 0.60 15.46
CA ARG A 82 -7.91 1.68 16.39
C ARG A 82 -9.41 1.97 16.36
N ILE A 83 -10.05 1.89 15.18
CA ILE A 83 -11.52 2.04 15.06
C ILE A 83 -12.23 0.96 15.88
N VAL A 84 -11.80 -0.29 15.74
CA VAL A 84 -12.39 -1.44 16.43
C VAL A 84 -12.15 -1.36 17.94
N GLN A 85 -10.93 -1.03 18.36
CA GLN A 85 -10.56 -0.93 19.78
C GLN A 85 -11.30 0.21 20.50
N ALA A 86 -11.47 1.36 19.83
CA ALA A 86 -12.17 2.50 20.41
C ALA A 86 -13.69 2.46 20.22
N GLU A 87 -14.21 1.45 19.51
CA GLU A 87 -15.60 1.34 19.06
C GLU A 87 -16.16 2.65 18.47
N ARG A 88 -15.30 3.42 17.81
CA ARG A 88 -15.60 4.78 17.37
C ARG A 88 -14.92 5.10 16.05
N PHE A 89 -15.68 5.69 15.13
CA PHE A 89 -15.18 6.22 13.88
C PHE A 89 -15.44 7.73 13.79
N PRO A 90 -14.42 8.53 13.44
CA PRO A 90 -13.00 8.18 13.37
C PRO A 90 -12.43 7.79 14.76
N PRO A 91 -11.27 7.14 14.84
CA PRO A 91 -10.65 6.85 16.13
C PRO A 91 -10.39 8.12 16.95
N PRO A 92 -10.32 8.02 18.29
CA PRO A 92 -9.92 9.15 19.14
C PRO A 92 -8.56 9.72 18.69
N ASP A 93 -8.37 11.01 18.93
CA ASP A 93 -7.15 11.77 18.62
C ASP A 93 -6.74 11.77 17.14
N THR A 94 -7.63 11.33 16.25
CA THR A 94 -7.39 11.36 14.80
C THR A 94 -7.77 12.72 14.25
N GLN A 95 -6.84 13.39 13.58
CA GLN A 95 -7.13 14.63 12.87
C GLN A 95 -7.96 14.34 11.61
N VAL A 96 -9.08 15.07 11.45
CA VAL A 96 -9.96 14.95 10.28
C VAL A 96 -9.81 16.17 9.37
N ILE A 97 -9.81 15.93 8.06
CA ILE A 97 -9.61 16.97 7.02
C ILE A 97 -10.93 17.68 6.69
N ARG A 98 -12.07 17.02 6.95
CA ARG A 98 -13.44 17.50 6.79
C ARG A 98 -14.23 17.17 8.04
N ASP A 99 -15.35 17.82 8.24
CA ASP A 99 -16.26 17.46 9.32
C ASP A 99 -16.77 16.03 9.13
N VAL A 100 -16.58 15.20 10.15
CA VAL A 100 -17.00 13.79 10.12
C VAL A 100 -18.01 13.55 11.23
N ARG A 101 -19.12 12.88 10.88
CA ARG A 101 -20.07 12.40 11.87
C ARG A 101 -19.43 11.27 12.65
N ILE A 102 -19.44 11.39 13.97
CA ILE A 102 -18.97 10.36 14.87
C ILE A 102 -19.96 9.19 14.83
N ILE A 103 -19.44 7.99 14.64
CA ILE A 103 -20.19 6.73 14.68
C ILE A 103 -19.60 5.92 15.81
N GLU A 104 -20.45 5.37 16.66
CA GLU A 104 -20.06 4.64 17.87
C GLU A 104 -20.68 3.26 17.94
N GLY A 105 -20.08 2.41 18.77
CA GLY A 105 -20.53 1.05 19.06
C GLY A 105 -20.45 0.11 17.87
N LYS A 106 -21.42 -0.81 17.78
CA LYS A 106 -21.42 -1.92 16.81
C LYS A 106 -21.26 -1.48 15.35
N ALA A 107 -21.85 -0.33 14.98
CA ALA A 107 -21.74 0.19 13.62
C ALA A 107 -20.31 0.65 13.28
N ALA A 108 -19.58 1.24 14.24
CA ALA A 108 -18.19 1.62 14.06
C ALA A 108 -17.30 0.37 13.96
N VAL A 109 -17.52 -0.61 14.85
CA VAL A 109 -16.79 -1.89 14.84
C VAL A 109 -16.98 -2.62 13.52
N TRP A 110 -18.21 -2.73 13.01
CA TRP A 110 -18.49 -3.41 11.74
C TRP A 110 -17.74 -2.77 10.57
N ARG A 111 -17.76 -1.44 10.48
CA ARG A 111 -17.00 -0.70 9.46
C ARG A 111 -15.50 -0.90 9.60
N GLY A 112 -14.98 -0.89 10.83
CA GLY A 112 -13.59 -1.20 11.13
C GLY A 112 -13.19 -2.61 10.70
N ARG A 113 -14.04 -3.62 10.96
CA ARG A 113 -13.81 -5.01 10.54
C ARG A 113 -13.82 -5.19 9.02
N ILE A 114 -14.78 -4.58 8.32
CA ILE A 114 -14.78 -4.59 6.85
C ILE A 114 -13.50 -3.95 6.31
N ALA A 115 -13.11 -2.80 6.85
CA ALA A 115 -11.85 -2.15 6.45
C ALA A 115 -10.64 -3.05 6.72
N GLN A 116 -10.57 -3.74 7.87
CA GLN A 116 -9.51 -4.72 8.16
C GLN A 116 -9.46 -5.84 7.13
N ILE A 117 -10.60 -6.45 6.79
CA ILE A 117 -10.68 -7.53 5.80
C ILE A 117 -10.15 -7.05 4.45
N LEU A 118 -10.62 -5.89 3.97
CA LEU A 118 -10.15 -5.32 2.71
C LEU A 118 -8.64 -5.05 2.73
N CYS A 119 -8.11 -4.51 3.83
CA CYS A 119 -6.68 -4.27 3.95
C CYS A 119 -5.87 -5.58 3.99
N TRP A 120 -6.38 -6.63 4.61
CA TRP A 120 -5.77 -7.97 4.58
C TRP A 120 -5.73 -8.55 3.17
N ILE A 121 -6.82 -8.43 2.41
CA ILE A 121 -6.86 -8.89 1.01
C ILE A 121 -5.77 -8.17 0.19
N ILE A 122 -5.67 -6.84 0.31
CA ILE A 122 -4.65 -6.08 -0.42
C ILE A 122 -3.24 -6.48 0.04
N LEU A 123 -3.01 -6.62 1.35
CA LEU A 123 -1.71 -7.00 1.90
C LEU A 123 -1.28 -8.39 1.40
N LEU A 124 -2.19 -9.38 1.46
CA LEU A 124 -1.92 -10.73 0.99
C LEU A 124 -1.65 -10.76 -0.51
N ALA A 125 -2.46 -10.05 -1.32
CA ALA A 125 -2.23 -9.93 -2.75
C ALA A 125 -0.87 -9.29 -3.07
N SER A 126 -0.52 -8.23 -2.34
CA SER A 126 0.76 -7.53 -2.50
C SER A 126 1.95 -8.43 -2.17
N VAL A 127 1.86 -9.21 -1.10
CA VAL A 127 2.92 -10.16 -0.70
C VAL A 127 2.99 -11.38 -1.63
N ALA A 128 1.86 -11.83 -2.17
CA ALA A 128 1.80 -12.98 -3.06
C ALA A 128 2.58 -12.75 -4.37
N ILE A 129 2.54 -11.54 -4.94
CA ILE A 129 3.22 -11.23 -6.21
C ILE A 129 4.73 -11.54 -6.19
N PRO A 130 5.55 -10.94 -5.30
CA PRO A 130 6.99 -11.23 -5.26
C PRO A 130 7.27 -12.69 -4.88
N LEU A 131 6.43 -13.31 -4.04
CA LEU A 131 6.58 -14.74 -3.69
C LEU A 131 6.34 -15.65 -4.90
N LEU A 132 5.33 -15.38 -5.72
CA LEU A 132 5.06 -16.15 -6.94
C LEU A 132 6.21 -16.02 -7.93
N ILE A 133 6.77 -14.82 -8.06
CA ILE A 133 7.94 -14.58 -8.93
C ILE A 133 9.14 -15.37 -8.42
N TRP A 134 9.42 -15.31 -7.12
CA TRP A 134 10.46 -16.14 -6.52
C TRP A 134 10.25 -17.63 -6.83
N ILE A 135 9.04 -18.16 -6.61
CA ILE A 135 8.72 -19.58 -6.84
C ILE A 135 8.93 -19.96 -8.32
N ILE A 136 8.47 -19.13 -9.25
CA ILE A 136 8.60 -19.37 -10.70
C ILE A 136 10.08 -19.44 -11.07
N PHE A 137 10.86 -18.41 -10.75
CA PHE A 137 12.27 -18.36 -11.13
C PHE A 137 13.09 -19.45 -10.43
N TYR A 138 12.84 -19.71 -9.15
CA TYR A 138 13.47 -20.83 -8.43
C TYR A 138 13.17 -22.17 -9.09
N SER A 139 11.92 -22.42 -9.49
CA SER A 139 11.54 -23.68 -10.14
C SER A 139 12.23 -23.90 -11.49
N VAL A 140 12.39 -22.84 -12.28
CA VAL A 140 13.12 -22.88 -13.57
C VAL A 140 14.62 -23.12 -13.35
N SER A 141 15.18 -22.49 -12.33
CA SER A 141 16.60 -22.64 -11.96
C SER A 141 16.97 -24.05 -11.55
N CYS A 142 16.06 -24.80 -10.94
CA CYS A 142 16.32 -26.19 -10.53
C CYS A 142 16.16 -27.21 -11.66
N VAL A 143 15.53 -26.83 -12.78
CA VAL A 143 15.26 -27.72 -13.93
C VAL A 143 16.30 -27.55 -15.04
N SER A 144 16.99 -26.40 -15.06
CA SER A 144 18.05 -26.05 -16.02
C SER A 144 19.42 -26.51 -15.53
#